data_AF-A0A151MRM1-F1
#
_entry.id   AF-A0A151MRM1-F1
#
_cell.length_a   1.000
_cell.length_b   1.000
_cell.length_c   1.000
_cell.angle_alpha   90.00
_cell.angle_beta   90.00
_cell.angle_gamma   90.00
#
_symmetry.space_group_name_H-M   'P 1'
#
loop_
_entity.id
_entity.type
_entity.pdbx_description
1 polymer ?
#
loop_
_entity_poly.entity_id
_entity_poly.type
_entity_poly.pdbx_seq_one_letter_code
_entity_poly.pdbx_strand_id
1 'polypeptide(L)'
;MSLQEQLDVELSKLCAANEQASHDRCQAVLLELSGDLEAHIGSGTYAVPGGYQRYLDERQRVVEQYQEVSRKGLMAVSALQEFLRSQDAVADTIRQADQSLSEHDKELAGQQARTEAAEHEVAAQRMAQEAAEQRRQEAKRSQAGHVQQLEARLETERQQLLAEHQRALDHKLKEQERLLHQGFQHQAEQLRAEIRGLQRQISQSRRQTCVLF
;
A
#
# COMPACT_ATOMS: atom_id res chain seq x y z
N MET A 1 50.83 72.79 -23.42
CA MET A 1 49.52 72.50 -22.84
C MET A 1 49.01 73.74 -22.13
N SER A 2 47.72 74.01 -22.23
CA SER A 2 47.00 75.05 -21.48
C SER A 2 46.94 74.71 -19.99
N LEU A 3 46.82 75.73 -19.13
CA LEU A 3 46.56 75.54 -17.68
C LEU A 3 45.32 74.66 -17.44
N GLN A 4 44.32 74.77 -18.32
CA GLN A 4 43.09 73.98 -18.27
C GLN A 4 43.37 72.50 -18.54
N GLU A 5 44.17 72.20 -19.57
CA GLU A 5 44.58 70.82 -19.89
C GLU A 5 45.39 70.17 -18.75
N GLN A 6 46.23 70.95 -18.06
CA GLN A 6 46.98 70.46 -16.90
C GLN A 6 46.05 70.14 -15.71
N LEU A 7 45.06 70.99 -15.46
CA LEU A 7 44.07 70.78 -14.39
C LEU A 7 43.21 69.55 -14.68
N ASP A 8 42.76 69.37 -15.92
CA ASP A 8 41.95 68.22 -16.34
C ASP A 8 42.73 66.91 -16.18
N VAL A 9 44.02 66.90 -16.51
CA VAL A 9 44.90 65.73 -16.31
C VAL A 9 45.06 65.39 -14.83
N GLU A 10 45.31 66.36 -13.96
CA GLU A 10 45.46 66.11 -12.53
C GLU A 10 44.13 65.70 -11.88
N LEU A 11 43.01 66.28 -12.29
CA LEU A 11 41.68 65.90 -11.80
C LEU A 11 41.34 64.46 -12.21
N SER A 12 41.65 64.07 -13.45
CA SER A 12 41.45 62.69 -13.92
C SER A 12 42.27 61.68 -13.11
N LYS A 13 43.54 61.99 -12.79
CA LYS A 13 44.39 61.13 -11.94
C LYS A 13 43.81 60.98 -10.53
N LEU A 14 43.34 62.08 -9.92
CA LEU A 14 42.73 62.04 -8.60
C LEU A 14 41.41 61.24 -8.59
N CYS A 15 40.59 61.37 -9.64
CA CYS A 15 39.39 60.56 -9.79
C CYS A 15 39.72 59.07 -9.88
N ALA A 16 40.66 58.68 -10.75
CA ALA A 16 41.08 57.28 -10.89
C ALA A 16 41.66 56.72 -9.59
N ALA A 17 42.48 57.50 -8.87
CA ALA A 17 43.03 57.08 -7.58
C ALA A 17 41.93 56.91 -6.52
N ASN A 18 40.91 57.77 -6.52
CA ASN A 18 39.78 57.69 -5.59
C ASN A 18 38.85 56.50 -5.92
N GLU A 19 38.64 56.22 -7.21
CA GLU A 19 37.94 55.02 -7.68
C GLU A 19 38.65 53.76 -7.18
N GLN A 20 39.96 53.64 -7.43
CA GLN A 20 40.74 52.49 -6.98
C GLN A 20 40.73 52.33 -5.46
N ALA A 21 41.00 53.40 -4.71
CA ALA A 21 40.99 53.35 -3.25
C ALA A 21 39.61 52.99 -2.68
N SER A 22 38.54 53.44 -3.33
CA SER A 22 37.18 53.05 -2.96
C SER A 22 36.91 51.58 -3.28
N HIS A 23 37.36 51.07 -4.42
CA HIS A 23 37.19 49.67 -4.81
C HIS A 23 37.96 48.73 -3.86
N ASP A 24 39.25 48.99 -3.63
CA ASP A 24 40.11 48.20 -2.74
C ASP A 24 39.51 48.09 -1.33
N ARG A 25 39.00 49.21 -0.81
CA ARG A 25 38.33 49.25 0.51
C ARG A 25 37.07 48.40 0.51
N CYS A 26 36.25 48.47 -0.54
CA CYS A 26 35.02 47.69 -0.64
C CYS A 26 35.32 46.19 -0.73
N GLN A 27 36.33 45.80 -1.51
CA GLN A 27 36.76 44.41 -1.64
C GLN A 27 37.28 43.85 -0.31
N ALA A 28 38.11 44.62 0.42
CA ALA A 28 38.60 44.20 1.73
C ALA A 28 37.47 43.95 2.73
N VAL A 29 36.48 44.85 2.78
CA VAL A 29 35.30 44.69 3.64
C VAL A 29 34.48 43.46 3.23
N LEU A 30 34.27 43.25 1.92
CA LEU A 30 33.53 42.08 1.44
C LEU A 30 34.23 40.78 1.82
N LEU A 31 35.55 40.70 1.69
CA LEU A 31 36.35 39.53 2.10
C LEU A 31 36.26 39.25 3.60
N GLU A 32 36.26 40.30 4.43
CA GLU A 32 36.10 40.14 5.88
C GLU A 32 34.71 39.61 6.24
N LEU A 33 33.65 40.15 5.60
CA LEU A 33 32.27 39.74 5.86
C LEU A 33 31.94 38.35 5.26
N SER A 34 32.55 37.98 4.13
CA SER A 34 32.34 36.68 3.46
C SER A 34 33.23 35.56 3.99
N GLY A 35 34.14 35.82 4.94
CA GLY A 35 35.11 34.83 5.41
C GLY A 35 34.47 33.55 5.94
N ASP A 36 33.42 33.67 6.77
CA ASP A 36 32.68 32.51 7.28
C ASP A 36 31.94 31.78 6.16
N LEU A 37 31.29 32.52 5.25
CA LEU A 37 30.60 31.97 4.09
C LEU A 37 31.54 31.13 3.22
N GLU A 38 32.74 31.63 2.93
CA GLU A 38 33.77 30.93 2.16
C GLU A 38 34.32 29.71 2.89
N ALA A 39 34.49 29.78 4.21
CA ALA A 39 34.87 28.62 5.03
C ALA A 39 33.78 27.53 5.02
N HIS A 40 32.51 27.92 5.11
CA HIS A 40 31.37 26.99 5.02
C HIS A 40 31.26 26.34 3.62
N ILE A 41 31.53 27.10 2.56
CA ILE A 41 31.62 26.56 1.19
C ILE A 41 32.77 25.54 1.11
N GLY A 42 33.98 25.92 1.54
CA GLY A 42 35.18 25.09 1.43
C GLY A 42 35.13 23.81 2.26
N SER A 43 34.41 23.83 3.39
CA SER A 43 34.17 22.66 4.24
C SER A 43 33.01 21.77 3.76
N GLY A 44 32.25 22.20 2.75
CA GLY A 44 31.10 21.45 2.25
C GLY A 44 29.89 21.47 3.19
N THR A 45 29.77 22.48 4.06
CA THR A 45 28.68 22.60 5.06
C THR A 45 27.28 22.62 4.41
N TYR A 46 27.18 23.08 3.16
CA TYR A 46 25.94 23.14 2.39
C TYR A 46 25.59 21.87 1.61
N ALA A 47 26.42 20.82 1.67
CA ALA A 47 26.18 19.55 0.99
C ALA A 47 25.19 18.65 1.78
N VAL A 48 24.03 19.22 2.14
CA VAL A 48 22.96 18.58 2.90
C VAL A 48 21.60 18.96 2.30
N PRO A 49 20.53 18.18 2.53
CA PRO A 49 19.19 18.55 2.09
C PRO A 49 18.75 19.91 2.66
N GLY A 50 18.33 20.82 1.78
CA GLY A 50 18.02 22.22 2.08
C GLY A 50 19.25 23.12 2.24
N GLY A 51 20.44 22.63 1.92
CA GLY A 51 21.70 23.37 2.05
C GLY A 51 21.79 24.61 1.15
N TYR A 52 21.12 24.59 -0.01
CA TYR A 52 21.10 25.75 -0.90
C TYR A 52 20.38 26.95 -0.26
N GLN A 53 19.28 26.71 0.45
CA GLN A 53 18.56 27.78 1.14
C GLN A 53 19.42 28.41 2.25
N ARG A 54 20.15 27.58 3.01
CA ARG A 54 21.06 28.06 4.07
C ARG A 54 22.16 28.95 3.49
N TYR A 55 22.73 28.55 2.35
CA TYR A 55 23.71 29.35 1.62
C TYR A 55 23.13 30.70 1.18
N LEU A 56 21.91 30.73 0.63
CA LEU A 56 21.25 31.98 0.22
C LEU A 56 21.03 32.92 1.40
N ASP A 57 20.59 32.39 2.53
CA ASP A 57 20.34 33.18 3.75
C ASP A 57 21.66 33.78 4.28
N GLU A 58 22.74 33.01 4.30
CA GLU A 58 24.05 33.50 4.76
C GLU A 58 24.67 34.52 3.79
N ARG A 59 24.58 34.27 2.48
CA ARG A 59 24.97 35.23 1.45
C ARG A 59 24.19 36.55 1.58
N GLN A 60 22.90 36.48 1.87
CA GLN A 60 22.06 37.66 2.07
C GLN A 60 22.47 38.44 3.32
N ARG A 61 22.85 37.76 4.41
CA ARG A 61 23.40 38.43 5.61
C ARG A 61 24.69 39.19 5.31
N VAL A 62 25.59 38.63 4.49
CA VAL A 62 26.80 39.33 4.05
C VAL A 62 26.45 40.61 3.29
N VAL A 63 25.45 40.55 2.40
CA VAL A 63 24.96 41.73 1.65
C VAL A 63 24.39 42.79 2.59
N GLU A 64 23.57 42.39 3.57
CA GLU A 64 22.97 43.30 4.55
C GLU A 64 24.04 43.97 5.42
N GLN A 65 24.98 43.20 5.96
CA GLN A 65 26.11 43.72 6.72
C GLN A 65 26.94 44.70 5.89
N TYR A 66 27.21 44.37 4.63
CA TYR A 66 27.93 45.27 3.73
C TYR A 66 27.16 46.59 3.50
N GLN A 67 25.83 46.55 3.40
CA GLN A 67 25.01 47.76 3.24
C GLN A 67 25.07 48.69 4.47
N GLU A 68 25.27 48.16 5.67
CA GLU A 68 25.39 48.94 6.91
C GLU A 68 26.74 49.64 7.07
N VAL A 69 27.80 49.17 6.40
CA VAL A 69 29.16 49.74 6.52
C VAL A 69 29.22 51.21 6.09
N SER A 70 29.67 52.10 6.96
CA SER A 70 29.85 53.52 6.59
C SER A 70 31.13 53.77 5.78
N ARG A 71 31.16 54.86 4.99
CA ARG A 71 32.33 55.31 4.20
C ARG A 71 32.87 54.27 3.19
N LYS A 72 31.99 53.57 2.47
CA LYS A 72 32.39 52.61 1.41
C LYS A 72 33.03 53.30 0.19
N GLY A 73 32.61 54.55 -0.07
CA GLY A 73 33.06 55.33 -1.22
C GLY A 73 32.20 55.08 -2.46
N LEU A 74 32.65 55.62 -3.59
CA LEU A 74 31.88 55.72 -4.83
C LEU A 74 31.77 54.37 -5.59
N MET A 75 32.66 53.41 -5.35
CA MET A 75 32.67 52.08 -6.00
C MET A 75 31.84 51.01 -5.28
N ALA A 76 31.13 51.37 -4.21
CA ALA A 76 30.46 50.42 -3.32
C ALA A 76 29.50 49.45 -4.02
N VAL A 77 28.73 49.93 -5.00
CA VAL A 77 27.75 49.11 -5.74
C VAL A 77 28.44 48.19 -6.74
N SER A 78 29.48 48.67 -7.43
CA SER A 78 30.22 47.86 -8.43
C SER A 78 30.92 46.69 -7.76
N ALA A 79 31.64 46.95 -6.66
CA ALA A 79 32.34 45.90 -5.91
C ALA A 79 31.38 44.83 -5.37
N LEU A 80 30.19 45.24 -4.90
CA LEU A 80 29.15 44.29 -4.46
C LEU A 80 28.63 43.43 -5.61
N GLN A 81 28.40 44.02 -6.79
CA GLN A 81 27.95 43.27 -7.97
C GLN A 81 29.00 42.27 -8.45
N GLU A 82 30.29 42.64 -8.43
CA GLU A 82 31.39 41.74 -8.77
C GLU A 82 31.46 40.55 -7.81
N PHE A 83 31.30 40.79 -6.50
CA PHE A 83 31.23 39.73 -5.49
C PHE A 83 30.03 38.80 -5.72
N LEU A 84 28.84 39.34 -5.97
CA LEU A 84 27.67 38.49 -6.23
C LEU A 84 27.86 37.63 -7.48
N ARG A 85 28.46 38.17 -8.54
CA ARG A 85 28.78 37.43 -9.76
C ARG A 85 29.82 36.33 -9.53
N SER A 86 30.84 36.56 -8.71
CA SER A 86 31.84 35.52 -8.43
C SER A 86 31.25 34.33 -7.66
N GLN A 87 30.16 34.57 -6.92
CA GLN A 87 29.43 33.57 -6.15
C GLN A 87 28.43 32.75 -6.97
N ASP A 88 28.05 33.18 -8.18
CA ASP A 88 27.00 32.50 -8.98
C ASP A 88 27.35 31.04 -9.31
N ALA A 89 28.60 30.76 -9.69
CA ALA A 89 29.06 29.40 -10.00
C ALA A 89 29.03 28.46 -8.77
N VAL A 90 29.36 29.01 -7.60
CA VAL A 90 29.29 28.29 -6.32
C VAL A 90 27.84 28.01 -5.95
N ALA A 91 26.97 29.02 -6.09
CA ALA A 91 25.53 28.90 -5.84
C ALA A 91 24.91 27.81 -6.71
N ASP A 92 25.28 27.74 -8.00
CA ASP A 92 24.81 26.72 -8.92
C ASP A 92 25.25 25.31 -8.52
N THR A 93 26.49 25.16 -8.06
CA THR A 93 27.04 23.88 -7.63
C THR A 93 26.34 23.38 -6.36
N ILE A 94 26.14 24.26 -5.37
CA ILE A 94 25.40 23.93 -4.14
C ILE A 94 23.95 23.57 -4.47
N ARG A 95 23.31 24.31 -5.39
CA ARG A 95 21.93 24.04 -5.83
C ARG A 95 21.81 22.65 -6.46
N GLN A 96 22.73 22.28 -7.34
CA GLN A 96 22.73 20.96 -7.99
C GLN A 96 22.94 19.83 -6.97
N ALA A 97 23.86 20.01 -6.01
CA ALA A 97 24.08 19.04 -4.95
C ALA A 97 22.83 18.83 -4.09
N ASP A 98 22.16 19.91 -3.67
CA ASP A 98 20.93 19.85 -2.87
C ASP A 98 19.77 19.17 -3.62
N GLN A 99 19.60 19.49 -4.91
CA GLN A 99 18.59 18.84 -5.77
C GLN A 99 18.84 17.34 -5.90
N SER A 100 20.09 16.94 -6.15
CA SER A 100 20.48 15.53 -6.27
C SER A 100 20.20 14.74 -4.98
N LEU A 101 20.53 15.32 -3.82
CA LEU A 101 20.23 14.72 -2.52
C LEU A 101 18.71 14.57 -2.31
N SER A 102 17.94 15.60 -2.64
CA SER A 102 16.47 15.56 -2.51
C SER A 102 15.83 14.52 -3.43
N GLU A 103 16.34 14.37 -4.66
CA GLU A 103 15.85 13.36 -5.61
C GLU A 103 16.15 11.95 -5.14
N HIS A 104 17.39 11.70 -4.68
CA HIS A 104 17.79 10.41 -4.14
C HIS A 104 16.96 10.01 -2.90
N ASP A 105 16.74 10.94 -1.97
CA ASP A 105 15.93 10.68 -0.77
C ASP A 105 14.47 10.37 -1.14
N LYS A 106 13.90 11.07 -2.11
CA LYS A 106 12.55 10.79 -2.63
C LYS A 106 12.47 9.43 -3.31
N GLU A 107 13.49 9.05 -4.07
CA GLU A 107 13.55 7.75 -4.72
C GLU A 107 13.60 6.63 -3.69
N LEU A 108 14.47 6.73 -2.68
CA LEU A 108 14.59 5.74 -1.62
C LEU A 108 13.29 5.60 -0.83
N ALA A 109 12.67 6.71 -0.42
CA ALA A 109 11.37 6.71 0.25
C ALA A 109 10.29 6.07 -0.65
N GLY A 110 10.31 6.37 -1.95
CA GLY A 110 9.40 5.76 -2.92
C GLY A 110 9.62 4.26 -3.13
N GLN A 111 10.85 3.77 -3.03
CA GLN A 111 11.15 2.34 -3.06
C GLN A 111 10.67 1.65 -1.78
N GLN A 112 10.94 2.22 -0.62
CA GLN A 112 10.48 1.70 0.68
C GLN A 112 8.96 1.61 0.76
N ALA A 113 8.24 2.66 0.36
CA ALA A 113 6.79 2.64 0.32
C ALA A 113 6.23 1.55 -0.61
N ARG A 114 6.90 1.29 -1.74
CA ARG A 114 6.51 0.20 -2.65
C ARG A 114 6.76 -1.18 -2.06
N THR A 115 7.89 -1.39 -1.38
CA THR A 115 8.17 -2.66 -0.72
C THR A 115 7.20 -2.93 0.43
N GLU A 116 6.91 -1.92 1.25
CA GLU A 116 5.93 -2.04 2.34
C GLU A 116 4.52 -2.33 1.80
N ALA A 117 4.09 -1.63 0.76
CA ALA A 117 2.80 -1.88 0.13
C ALA A 117 2.70 -3.32 -0.42
N ALA A 118 3.76 -3.81 -1.07
CA ALA A 118 3.81 -5.17 -1.58
C ALA A 118 3.78 -6.22 -0.44
N GLU A 119 4.50 -6.00 0.65
CA GLU A 119 4.48 -6.88 1.83
C GLU A 119 3.09 -6.92 2.48
N HIS A 120 2.44 -5.76 2.63
CA HIS A 120 1.08 -5.68 3.13
C HIS A 120 0.07 -6.39 2.21
N GLU A 121 0.22 -6.27 0.90
CA GLU A 121 -0.64 -6.96 -0.07
C GLU A 121 -0.46 -8.48 0.01
N VAL A 122 0.78 -8.97 0.07
CA VAL A 122 1.08 -10.40 0.24
C VAL A 122 0.51 -10.93 1.56
N ALA A 123 0.64 -10.18 2.66
CA ALA A 123 0.08 -10.57 3.95
C ALA A 123 -1.45 -10.63 3.90
N ALA A 124 -2.11 -9.64 3.28
CA ALA A 124 -3.56 -9.62 3.11
C ALA A 124 -4.05 -10.80 2.24
N GLN A 125 -3.33 -11.11 1.16
CA GLN A 125 -3.63 -12.26 0.31
C GLN A 125 -3.50 -13.58 1.06
N ARG A 126 -2.46 -13.76 1.89
CA ARG A 126 -2.29 -14.97 2.72
C ARG A 126 -3.43 -15.13 3.72
N MET A 127 -3.77 -14.08 4.46
CA MET A 127 -4.90 -14.11 5.40
C MET A 127 -6.23 -14.43 4.70
N ALA A 128 -6.45 -13.86 3.51
CA ALA A 128 -7.65 -14.15 2.73
C ALA A 128 -7.70 -15.61 2.25
N GLN A 129 -6.56 -16.18 1.83
CA GLN A 129 -6.45 -17.59 1.45
C GLN A 129 -6.75 -18.52 2.64
N GLU A 130 -6.13 -18.27 3.80
CA GLU A 130 -6.36 -19.06 5.01
C GLU A 130 -7.83 -19.01 5.47
N ALA A 131 -8.45 -17.82 5.46
CA ALA A 131 -9.85 -17.67 5.79
C ALA A 131 -10.78 -18.38 4.79
N ALA A 132 -10.46 -18.34 3.50
CA ALA A 132 -11.21 -19.05 2.47
C ALA A 132 -11.09 -20.58 2.64
N GLU A 133 -9.92 -21.09 2.96
CA GLU A 133 -9.70 -22.51 3.23
C GLU A 133 -10.47 -22.98 4.46
N GLN A 134 -10.44 -22.23 5.56
CA GLN A 134 -11.21 -22.54 6.77
C GLN A 134 -12.71 -22.60 6.48
N ARG A 135 -13.27 -21.59 5.80
CA ARG A 135 -14.69 -21.59 5.39
C ARG A 135 -15.03 -22.80 4.52
N ARG A 136 -14.14 -23.19 3.60
CA ARG A 136 -14.34 -24.37 2.76
C ARG A 136 -14.36 -25.65 3.58
N GLN A 137 -13.48 -25.78 4.57
CA GLN A 137 -13.45 -26.94 5.46
C GLN A 137 -14.71 -27.02 6.34
N GLU A 138 -15.15 -25.90 6.90
CA GLU A 138 -16.39 -25.82 7.67
C GLU A 138 -17.61 -26.18 6.82
N ALA A 139 -17.71 -25.65 5.60
CA ALA A 139 -18.78 -25.99 4.66
C ALA A 139 -18.80 -27.49 4.35
N LYS A 140 -17.63 -28.12 4.12
CA LYS A 140 -17.53 -29.57 3.92
C LYS A 140 -18.00 -30.36 5.15
N ARG A 141 -17.60 -29.95 6.35
CA ARG A 141 -18.04 -30.59 7.61
C ARG A 141 -19.54 -30.48 7.81
N SER A 142 -20.10 -29.28 7.59
CA SER A 142 -21.53 -29.05 7.66
C SER A 142 -22.31 -29.87 6.64
N GLN A 143 -21.81 -29.94 5.39
CA GLN A 143 -22.43 -30.73 4.34
C GLN A 143 -22.39 -32.23 4.67
N ALA A 144 -21.24 -32.74 5.11
CA ALA A 144 -21.10 -34.14 5.53
C ALA A 144 -22.04 -34.48 6.69
N GLY A 145 -22.15 -33.60 7.69
CA GLY A 145 -23.12 -33.77 8.78
C GLY A 145 -24.57 -33.76 8.30
N HIS A 146 -24.90 -32.90 7.34
CA HIS A 146 -26.23 -32.86 6.76
C HIS A 146 -26.57 -34.14 5.97
N VAL A 147 -25.61 -34.66 5.19
CA VAL A 147 -25.76 -35.94 4.47
C VAL A 147 -25.99 -37.08 5.45
N GLN A 148 -25.16 -37.19 6.50
CA GLN A 148 -25.35 -38.23 7.54
C GLN A 148 -26.71 -38.15 8.22
N GLN A 149 -27.21 -36.95 8.50
CA GLN A 149 -28.54 -36.77 9.08
C GLN A 149 -29.65 -37.23 8.12
N LEU A 150 -29.51 -36.92 6.82
CA LEU A 150 -30.45 -37.36 5.79
C LEU A 150 -30.42 -38.88 5.60
N GLU A 151 -29.23 -39.49 5.60
CA GLU A 151 -29.07 -40.95 5.52
C GLU A 151 -29.78 -41.64 6.70
N ALA A 152 -29.54 -41.18 7.94
CA ALA A 152 -30.20 -41.72 9.13
C ALA A 152 -31.72 -41.56 9.07
N ARG A 153 -32.22 -40.43 8.52
CA ARG A 153 -33.65 -40.21 8.33
C ARG A 153 -34.25 -41.15 7.28
N LEU A 154 -33.59 -41.34 6.15
CA LEU A 154 -34.04 -42.27 5.12
C LEU A 154 -34.05 -43.72 5.63
N GLU A 155 -33.06 -44.11 6.42
CA GLU A 155 -33.01 -45.44 7.03
C GLU A 155 -34.16 -45.65 8.03
N THR A 156 -34.45 -44.65 8.86
CA THR A 156 -35.57 -44.73 9.82
C THR A 156 -36.93 -44.76 9.11
N GLU A 157 -37.15 -43.91 8.10
CA GLU A 157 -38.36 -43.94 7.26
C GLU A 157 -38.52 -45.30 6.55
N ARG A 158 -37.42 -45.89 6.06
CA ARG A 158 -37.43 -47.24 5.46
C ARG A 158 -37.82 -48.31 6.46
N GLN A 159 -37.28 -48.27 7.68
CA GLN A 159 -37.63 -49.23 8.73
C GLN A 159 -39.11 -49.12 9.13
N GLN A 160 -39.63 -47.89 9.25
CA GLN A 160 -41.04 -47.63 9.52
C GLN A 160 -41.95 -48.22 8.43
N LEU A 161 -41.64 -47.93 7.15
CA LEU A 161 -42.39 -48.45 6.01
C LEU A 161 -42.41 -49.99 5.99
N LEU A 162 -41.26 -50.63 6.22
CA LEU A 162 -41.17 -52.09 6.29
C LEU A 162 -42.00 -52.66 7.45
N ALA A 163 -42.00 -52.01 8.61
CA ALA A 163 -42.79 -52.41 9.77
C ALA A 163 -44.30 -52.23 9.54
N GLU A 164 -44.72 -51.19 8.83
CA GLU A 164 -46.11 -50.98 8.42
C GLU A 164 -46.56 -52.04 7.41
N HIS A 165 -45.75 -52.33 6.39
CA HIS A 165 -46.05 -53.40 5.44
C HIS A 165 -46.15 -54.77 6.12
N GLN A 166 -45.27 -55.07 7.08
CA GLN A 166 -45.32 -56.32 7.83
C GLN A 166 -46.62 -56.40 8.66
N ARG A 167 -46.98 -55.32 9.36
CA ARG A 167 -48.24 -55.25 10.12
C ARG A 167 -49.47 -55.45 9.21
N ALA A 168 -49.49 -54.80 8.05
CA ALA A 168 -50.58 -54.95 7.09
C ALA A 168 -50.67 -56.38 6.54
N LEU A 169 -49.53 -57.02 6.29
CA LEU A 169 -49.46 -58.42 5.86
C LEU A 169 -49.99 -59.37 6.94
N ASP A 170 -49.58 -59.19 8.19
CA ASP A 170 -50.03 -60.00 9.32
C ASP A 170 -51.56 -59.88 9.54
N HIS A 171 -52.11 -58.66 9.38
CA HIS A 171 -53.56 -58.44 9.45
C HIS A 171 -54.29 -59.17 8.31
N LYS A 172 -53.81 -59.05 7.06
CA LYS A 172 -54.40 -59.75 5.92
C LYS A 172 -54.31 -61.27 6.04
N LEU A 173 -53.23 -61.82 6.60
CA LEU A 173 -53.10 -63.25 6.86
C LEU A 173 -54.15 -63.75 7.86
N LYS A 174 -54.32 -63.05 8.98
CA LYS A 174 -55.36 -63.38 9.98
C LYS A 174 -56.76 -63.31 9.39
N GLU A 175 -57.02 -62.32 8.55
CA GLU A 175 -58.32 -62.13 7.92
C GLU A 175 -58.60 -63.21 6.86
N GLN A 176 -57.59 -63.63 6.11
CA GLN A 176 -57.67 -64.79 5.23
C GLN A 176 -58.00 -66.08 6.01
N GLU A 177 -57.32 -66.33 7.13
CA GLU A 177 -57.60 -67.50 7.98
C GLU A 177 -59.04 -67.50 8.50
N ARG A 178 -59.54 -66.33 8.91
CA ARG A 178 -60.93 -66.15 9.37
C ARG A 178 -61.94 -66.42 8.25
N LEU A 179 -61.71 -65.90 7.04
CA LEU A 179 -62.59 -66.13 5.89
C LEU A 179 -62.61 -67.61 5.48
N LEU A 180 -61.46 -68.29 5.54
CA LEU A 180 -61.37 -69.74 5.29
C LEU A 180 -62.16 -70.54 6.33
N HIS A 181 -62.07 -70.19 7.61
CA HIS A 181 -62.85 -70.82 8.69
C HIS A 181 -64.36 -70.62 8.52
N GLN A 182 -64.78 -69.47 7.99
CA GLN A 182 -66.18 -69.15 7.75
C GLN A 182 -66.72 -69.71 6.42
N GLY A 183 -65.89 -70.38 5.61
CA GLY A 183 -66.29 -71.03 4.35
C GLY A 183 -66.29 -70.12 3.11
N PHE A 184 -65.83 -68.87 3.21
CA PHE A 184 -65.80 -67.90 2.11
C PHE A 184 -64.58 -68.09 1.19
N GLN A 185 -64.53 -69.20 0.46
CA GLN A 185 -63.36 -69.59 -0.36
C GLN A 185 -62.95 -68.55 -1.40
N HIS A 186 -63.91 -67.99 -2.15
CA HIS A 186 -63.63 -67.03 -3.21
C HIS A 186 -63.02 -65.72 -2.68
N GLN A 187 -63.46 -65.23 -1.52
CA GLN A 187 -62.92 -64.01 -0.89
C GLN A 187 -61.52 -64.27 -0.31
N ALA A 188 -61.29 -65.45 0.26
CA ALA A 188 -59.98 -65.86 0.75
C ALA A 188 -58.93 -65.99 -0.38
N GLU A 189 -59.33 -66.42 -1.58
CA GLU A 189 -58.47 -66.48 -2.76
C GLU A 189 -58.09 -65.11 -3.31
N GLN A 190 -59.03 -64.16 -3.33
CA GLN A 190 -58.75 -62.75 -3.68
C GLN A 190 -57.73 -62.13 -2.70
N LEU A 191 -57.94 -62.32 -1.39
CA LEU A 191 -57.00 -61.87 -0.37
C LEU A 191 -55.61 -62.53 -0.53
N ARG A 192 -55.57 -63.79 -0.96
CA ARG A 192 -54.31 -64.51 -1.24
C ARG A 192 -53.51 -63.86 -2.37
N ALA A 193 -54.19 -63.37 -3.41
CA ALA A 193 -53.54 -62.67 -4.51
C ALA A 193 -52.93 -61.34 -4.03
N GLU A 194 -53.64 -60.60 -3.18
CA GLU A 194 -53.15 -59.36 -2.57
C GLU A 194 -51.95 -59.59 -1.65
N ILE A 195 -51.98 -60.64 -0.80
CA ILE A 195 -50.85 -61.02 0.07
C ILE A 195 -49.61 -61.32 -0.78
N ARG A 196 -49.76 -62.08 -1.88
CA ARG A 196 -48.65 -62.33 -2.82
C ARG A 196 -48.12 -61.07 -3.48
N GLY A 197 -48.98 -60.06 -3.70
CA GLY A 197 -48.58 -58.74 -4.21
C GLY A 197 -47.75 -57.97 -3.18
N LEU A 198 -48.24 -57.89 -1.94
CA LEU A 198 -47.57 -57.22 -0.83
C LEU A 198 -46.23 -57.88 -0.47
N GLN A 199 -46.15 -59.21 -0.46
CA GLN A 199 -44.91 -59.95 -0.25
C GLN A 199 -43.85 -59.61 -1.31
N ARG A 200 -44.27 -59.47 -2.58
CA ARG A 200 -43.38 -59.05 -3.67
C ARG A 200 -42.89 -57.62 -3.47
N GLN A 201 -43.76 -56.68 -3.07
CA GLN A 201 -43.38 -55.30 -2.78
C GLN A 201 -42.39 -55.20 -1.60
N ILE A 202 -42.65 -55.90 -0.48
CA ILE A 202 -41.74 -55.96 0.67
C ILE A 202 -40.37 -56.52 0.26
N SER A 203 -40.37 -57.58 -0.55
CA SER A 203 -39.13 -58.22 -1.03
C SER A 203 -38.33 -57.26 -1.93
N GLN A 204 -38.99 -56.42 -2.72
CA GLN A 204 -38.35 -55.41 -3.57
C GLN A 204 -37.81 -54.24 -2.75
N SER A 205 -38.58 -53.66 -1.83
CA SER A 205 -38.13 -52.57 -0.96
C SER A 205 -36.98 -52.99 -0.03
N ARG A 206 -36.89 -54.27 0.36
CA ARG A 206 -35.74 -54.78 1.11
C ARG A 206 -34.45 -54.79 0.31
N ARG A 207 -34.53 -55.05 -1.01
CA ARG A 207 -33.37 -55.14 -1.92
C ARG A 207 -32.83 -53.79 -2.38
N GLN A 208 -33.67 -52.75 -2.41
CA GLN A 208 -33.22 -51.41 -2.76
C GLN A 208 -32.37 -50.82 -1.65
N THR A 209 -31.14 -50.45 -2.00
CA THR A 209 -30.20 -49.71 -1.15
C THR A 209 -30.45 -48.22 -1.37
N CYS A 210 -30.68 -47.45 -0.30
CA CYS A 210 -30.70 -46.00 -0.38
C CYS A 210 -29.25 -45.51 -0.42
N VAL A 211 -28.86 -44.84 -1.50
CA VAL A 211 -27.53 -44.24 -1.66
C VAL A 211 -27.76 -42.78 -2.02
N LEU A 212 -27.25 -41.86 -1.18
CA LEU A 212 -27.19 -40.44 -1.50
C LEU A 212 -25.83 -40.17 -2.17
N PHE A 213 -25.84 -39.67 -3.40
CA PHE A 213 -24.64 -39.27 -4.16
C PHE A 213 -24.24 -37.83 -3.84
#